data_AF-A0A5R2MYJ2-F1
#
_entry.id   AF-A0A5R2MYJ2-F1
#
_cell.length_a   1.000
_cell.length_b   1.000
_cell.length_c   1.000
_cell.angle_alpha   90.00
_cell.angle_beta   90.00
_cell.angle_gamma   90.00
#
_symmetry.space_group_name_H-M   'P 1'
#
loop_
_entity.id
_entity.type
_entity.pdbx_description
1 polymer ?
#
loop_
_entity_poly.entity_id
_entity_poly.type
_entity_poly.pdbx_seq_one_letter_code
_entity_poly.pdbx_strand_id
1 'polypeptide(L)'
;GIGEGESLAENVQRAPWHPLDQFRAFLALREKGQSEEEIAAAFFVSVSVVKQRLKLASVSPSLLETYAEDGLTLDQLMAFTVSGDHERQQQVFERMKASYDKQPYAI
;
A
#
# COMPACT_ATOMS: atom_id res chain seq x y z
N GLY A 1 24.73 -0.79 29.64
CA GLY A 1 24.82 0.63 29.25
C GLY A 1 25.41 0.68 27.86
N ILE A 2 24.61 1.25 26.95
CA ILE A 2 24.97 1.81 25.64
C ILE A 2 25.46 0.83 24.57
N GLY A 3 24.73 0.79 23.45
CA GLY A 3 25.08 0.05 22.26
C GLY A 3 23.95 -0.04 21.22
N GLU A 4 23.32 1.10 20.92
CA GLU A 4 22.91 1.47 19.55
C GLU A 4 22.08 0.44 18.75
N GLY A 5 20.80 0.32 19.12
CA GLY A 5 19.73 -0.09 18.20
C GLY A 5 18.77 1.07 17.87
N GLU A 6 19.12 2.29 18.29
CA GLU A 6 18.35 3.54 18.09
C GLU A 6 18.50 4.11 16.67
N SER A 7 18.99 3.32 15.71
CA SER A 7 19.30 3.78 14.34
C SER A 7 18.60 2.97 13.25
N LEU A 8 17.32 2.62 13.45
CA LEU A 8 16.37 2.53 12.34
C LEU A 8 15.61 3.85 12.25
N ALA A 9 16.40 4.88 11.93
CA ALA A 9 16.03 6.09 11.20
C ALA A 9 14.68 6.72 11.57
N GLU A 10 14.72 7.87 12.23
CA GLU A 10 14.56 9.18 11.57
C GLU A 10 13.73 9.30 10.25
N ASN A 11 12.76 8.42 9.97
CA ASN A 11 11.72 8.70 8.96
C ASN A 11 10.70 9.75 9.46
N VAL A 12 11.05 10.39 10.58
CA VAL A 12 10.61 11.71 11.06
C VAL A 12 10.93 12.84 10.07
N GLN A 13 11.60 12.60 8.95
CA GLN A 13 11.45 13.46 7.77
C GLN A 13 10.12 13.21 7.03
N ARG A 14 9.00 13.30 7.77
CA ARG A 14 7.63 13.55 7.27
C ARG A 14 7.43 13.02 5.84
N ALA A 15 7.63 11.72 5.63
CA ALA A 15 7.40 11.12 4.32
C ALA A 15 5.96 11.46 3.92
N PRO A 16 5.71 11.95 2.70
CA PRO A 16 4.34 12.18 2.23
C PRO A 16 3.53 10.93 2.57
N TRP A 17 2.41 11.10 3.27
CA TRP A 17 1.65 10.03 3.91
C TRP A 17 1.69 8.73 3.11
N HIS A 18 2.07 7.62 3.76
CA HIS A 18 2.13 6.34 3.07
C HIS A 18 0.76 6.04 2.42
N PRO A 19 0.72 5.58 1.16
CA PRO A 19 -0.54 5.27 0.48
C PRO A 19 -1.45 4.32 1.28
N LEU A 20 -0.86 3.41 2.05
CA LEU A 20 -1.59 2.53 2.95
C LEU A 20 -2.27 3.29 4.10
N ASP A 21 -1.62 4.32 4.63
CA ASP A 21 -2.15 5.15 5.71
C ASP A 21 -3.28 6.05 5.20
N GLN A 22 -3.09 6.66 4.02
CA GLN A 22 -4.17 7.39 3.32
C GLN A 22 -5.38 6.48 3.08
N PHE A 23 -5.13 5.24 2.63
CA PHE A 23 -6.20 4.25 2.44
C PHE A 23 -6.95 3.99 3.75
N ARG A 24 -6.25 3.73 4.86
CA ARG A 24 -6.89 3.47 6.17
C ARG A 24 -7.71 4.67 6.62
N ALA A 25 -7.20 5.88 6.43
CA ALA A 25 -7.92 7.10 6.75
C ALA A 25 -9.19 7.25 5.88
N PHE A 26 -9.08 7.02 4.57
CA PHE A 26 -10.23 7.12 3.66
C PHE A 26 -11.27 6.06 3.96
N LEU A 27 -10.84 4.84 4.27
CA LEU A 27 -11.73 3.74 4.67
C LEU A 27 -12.50 4.11 5.94
N ALA A 28 -11.80 4.59 6.98
CA ALA A 28 -12.44 5.00 8.23
C ALA A 28 -13.46 6.14 8.04
N LEU A 29 -13.21 7.10 7.14
CA LEU A 29 -14.16 8.16 6.81
C LEU A 29 -15.35 7.64 5.99
N ARG A 30 -15.10 6.73 5.05
CA ARG A 30 -16.15 6.09 4.26
C ARG A 30 -17.06 5.21 5.12
N GLU A 31 -16.50 4.53 6.12
CA GLU A 31 -17.27 3.78 7.14
C GLU A 31 -18.08 4.69 8.08
N LYS A 32 -17.61 5.92 8.31
CA LYS A 32 -18.38 6.97 9.00
C LYS A 32 -19.51 7.56 8.14
N GLY A 33 -19.66 7.13 6.88
CA GLY A 33 -20.69 7.61 5.95
C GLY A 33 -20.29 8.84 5.14
N GLN A 34 -19.01 9.24 5.14
CA GLN A 34 -18.55 10.29 4.24
C GLN A 34 -18.47 9.79 2.80
N SER A 35 -18.82 10.67 1.87
CA SER A 35 -18.71 10.39 0.44
C SER A 35 -17.27 10.55 -0.05
N GLU A 36 -16.92 9.85 -1.12
CA GLU A 36 -15.56 9.90 -1.72
C GLU A 36 -15.13 11.32 -2.09
N GLU A 37 -16.10 12.17 -2.46
CA GLU A 37 -15.92 13.59 -2.77
C GLU A 37 -15.56 14.43 -1.54
N GLU A 38 -16.19 14.16 -0.40
CA GLU A 38 -15.88 14.85 0.86
C GLU A 38 -14.50 14.45 1.38
N ILE A 39 -14.16 13.17 1.25
CA ILE A 39 -12.82 12.67 1.61
C ILE A 39 -11.78 13.30 0.69
N ALA A 40 -12.04 13.39 -0.61
CA ALA A 40 -11.16 14.03 -1.58
C ALA A 40 -10.90 15.50 -1.22
N ALA A 41 -11.96 16.24 -0.90
CA ALA A 41 -11.87 17.64 -0.46
C ALA A 41 -11.11 17.79 0.87
N ALA A 42 -11.36 16.91 1.85
CA ALA A 42 -10.70 16.95 3.16
C ALA A 42 -9.19 16.71 3.07
N PHE A 43 -8.75 15.86 2.14
CA PHE A 43 -7.33 15.53 1.95
C PHE A 43 -6.65 16.32 0.82
N PHE A 44 -7.37 17.26 0.17
CA PHE A 44 -6.88 18.01 -0.99
C PHE A 44 -6.36 17.10 -2.12
N VAL A 45 -7.05 16.00 -2.37
CA VAL A 45 -6.75 15.04 -3.45
C VAL A 45 -7.93 14.94 -4.41
N SER A 46 -7.73 14.34 -5.59
CA SER A 46 -8.83 14.06 -6.50
C SER A 46 -9.66 12.85 -6.06
N VAL A 47 -10.95 12.83 -6.39
CA VAL A 47 -11.85 11.69 -6.14
C VAL A 47 -11.31 10.39 -6.73
N SER A 48 -10.63 10.44 -7.88
CA SER A 48 -9.93 9.30 -8.45
C SER A 48 -8.88 8.70 -7.52
N VAL A 49 -8.13 9.54 -6.78
CA VAL A 49 -7.15 9.09 -5.78
C VAL A 49 -7.85 8.42 -4.61
N VAL A 50 -8.98 8.97 -4.15
CA VAL A 50 -9.77 8.34 -3.08
C VAL A 50 -10.29 6.98 -3.51
N LYS A 51 -10.88 6.89 -4.70
CA LYS A 51 -11.31 5.63 -5.32
C LYS A 51 -10.17 4.63 -5.44
N GLN A 52 -9.02 5.11 -5.88
CA GLN A 52 -7.81 4.30 -6.05
C GLN A 52 -7.34 3.72 -4.71
N ARG A 53 -7.31 4.54 -3.66
CA ARG A 53 -6.94 4.10 -2.31
C ARG A 53 -7.98 3.14 -1.75
N LEU A 54 -9.27 3.44 -1.88
CA LEU A 54 -10.34 2.56 -1.40
C LEU A 54 -10.35 1.20 -2.14
N LYS A 55 -9.92 1.12 -3.39
CA LYS A 55 -9.74 -0.14 -4.12
C LYS A 55 -8.69 -1.06 -3.48
N LEU A 56 -7.75 -0.52 -2.70
CA LEU A 56 -6.81 -1.33 -1.94
C LEU A 56 -7.49 -2.20 -0.88
N ALA A 57 -8.73 -1.88 -0.45
CA ALA A 57 -9.52 -2.76 0.40
C ALA A 57 -9.88 -4.10 -0.27
N SER A 58 -9.88 -4.16 -1.61
CA SER A 58 -10.13 -5.38 -2.37
C SER A 58 -8.86 -6.19 -2.64
N VAL A 59 -7.69 -5.68 -2.24
CA VAL A 59 -6.42 -6.38 -2.39
C VAL A 59 -6.24 -7.31 -1.20
N SER A 60 -5.66 -8.49 -1.44
CA SER A 60 -5.40 -9.46 -0.37
C SER A 60 -4.47 -8.88 0.71
N PRO A 61 -4.71 -9.18 2.00
CA PRO A 61 -3.89 -8.66 3.11
C PRO A 61 -2.40 -8.98 2.96
N SER A 62 -2.04 -10.15 2.41
CA SER A 62 -0.63 -10.50 2.15
C SER A 62 0.08 -9.57 1.15
N LEU A 63 -0.64 -9.04 0.16
CA LEU A 63 -0.10 -8.04 -0.78
C LEU A 63 0.07 -6.67 -0.11
N LEU A 64 -0.85 -6.32 0.80
CA LEU A 64 -0.76 -5.09 1.59
C LEU A 64 0.41 -5.14 2.58
N GLU A 65 0.66 -6.28 3.21
CA GLU A 65 1.83 -6.52 4.05
C GLU A 65 3.13 -6.42 3.24
N THR A 66 3.22 -7.11 2.10
CA THR A 66 4.41 -7.03 1.24
C THR A 66 4.67 -5.60 0.76
N TYR A 67 3.61 -4.84 0.48
CA TYR A 67 3.71 -3.41 0.15
C TYR A 67 4.17 -2.56 1.35
N ALA A 68 3.74 -2.89 2.57
CA ALA A 68 4.16 -2.21 3.79
C ALA A 68 5.63 -2.49 4.13
N GLU A 69 6.17 -3.64 3.72
CA GLU A 69 7.58 -4.02 3.84
C GLU A 69 8.46 -3.47 2.69
N ASP A 70 7.96 -2.53 1.87
CA ASP A 70 8.61 -1.99 0.66
C ASP A 70 8.92 -3.04 -0.43
N GLY A 71 8.37 -4.25 -0.30
CA GLY A 71 8.52 -5.34 -1.27
C GLY A 71 7.72 -5.14 -2.56
N LEU A 72 6.78 -4.18 -2.58
CA LEU A 72 5.97 -3.81 -3.74
C LEU A 72 5.87 -2.29 -3.84
N THR A 73 5.62 -1.79 -5.05
CA THR A 73 5.29 -0.37 -5.26
C THR A 73 3.79 -0.18 -5.41
N LEU A 74 3.31 1.05 -5.20
CA LEU A 74 1.88 1.37 -5.35
C LEU A 74 1.36 1.06 -6.76
N ASP A 75 2.18 1.26 -7.79
CA ASP A 75 1.85 0.94 -9.19
C ASP A 75 1.67 -0.58 -9.41
N GLN A 76 2.54 -1.39 -8.82
CA GLN A 76 2.39 -2.84 -8.86
C GLN A 76 1.12 -3.27 -8.11
N LEU A 77 0.87 -2.71 -6.93
CA LEU A 77 -0.35 -2.94 -6.15
C LEU A 77 -1.61 -2.57 -6.95
N MET A 78 -1.54 -1.47 -7.69
CA MET A 78 -2.57 -1.01 -8.62
C MET A 78 -2.83 -1.98 -9.77
N ALA A 79 -1.79 -2.56 -10.36
CA ALA A 79 -1.93 -3.57 -11.39
C ALA A 79 -2.71 -4.80 -10.90
N PHE A 80 -2.55 -5.18 -9.63
CA PHE A 80 -3.36 -6.25 -9.01
C PHE A 80 -4.83 -5.85 -8.87
N THR A 81 -5.16 -4.58 -8.60
CA THR A 81 -6.56 -4.12 -8.51
C THR A 81 -7.30 -4.10 -9.84
N VAL A 82 -6.60 -4.07 -10.98
CA VAL A 82 -7.20 -4.10 -12.33
C VAL A 82 -7.75 -5.49 -12.66
N SER A 83 -7.12 -6.53 -12.15
CA SER A 83 -7.62 -7.90 -12.25
C SER A 83 -8.43 -8.21 -11.00
N GLY A 84 -9.76 -8.03 -11.04
CA GLY A 84 -10.66 -8.32 -9.91
C GLY A 84 -10.79 -9.80 -9.55
N ASP A 85 -9.81 -10.61 -9.88
CA ASP A 85 -9.76 -12.05 -9.68
C ASP A 85 -8.67 -12.39 -8.65
N HIS A 86 -9.10 -12.74 -7.43
CA HIS A 86 -8.19 -13.00 -6.32
C HIS A 86 -7.25 -14.20 -6.58
N GLU A 87 -7.68 -15.19 -7.38
CA GLU A 87 -6.82 -16.31 -7.78
C GLU A 87 -5.68 -15.84 -8.68
N ARG A 88 -5.99 -15.00 -9.68
CA ARG A 88 -4.95 -14.40 -10.53
C ARG A 88 -4.01 -13.50 -9.75
N GLN A 89 -4.51 -12.73 -8.78
CA GLN A 89 -3.65 -11.90 -7.93
C GLN A 89 -2.63 -12.77 -7.18
N GLN A 90 -3.05 -13.87 -6.57
CA GLN A 90 -2.16 -14.81 -5.90
C GLN A 90 -1.17 -15.48 -6.86
N GLN A 91 -1.61 -15.93 -8.04
CA GLN A 91 -0.69 -16.53 -9.01
C GLN A 91 0.36 -15.54 -9.53
N VAL A 92 -0.03 -14.31 -9.82
CA VAL A 92 0.92 -13.27 -10.26
C VAL A 92 1.86 -12.90 -9.11
N PHE A 93 1.37 -12.83 -7.87
CA PHE A 93 2.19 -12.60 -6.69
C PHE A 93 3.21 -13.72 -6.43
N GLU A 94 2.78 -14.99 -6.47
CA GLU A 94 3.65 -16.16 -6.35
C GLU A 94 4.74 -16.16 -7.44
N ARG A 95 4.38 -15.84 -8.69
CA ARG A 95 5.34 -15.73 -9.80
C ARG A 95 6.31 -14.57 -9.62
N MET A 96 5.83 -13.41 -9.12
CA MET A 96 6.67 -12.27 -8.78
C MET A 96 7.64 -12.63 -7.66
N LYS A 97 7.17 -13.25 -6.58
CA LYS A 97 7.97 -13.67 -5.43
C LYS A 97 9.03 -14.70 -5.81
N ALA A 98 8.67 -15.69 -6.63
CA ALA A 98 9.62 -16.66 -7.19
C ALA A 98 10.66 -16.04 -8.13
N SER A 99 10.35 -14.88 -8.74
CA SER A 99 11.29 -14.13 -9.57
C SER A 99 12.19 -13.20 -8.74
N TYR A 100 11.66 -12.64 -7.65
CA TYR A 100 12.39 -11.80 -6.69
C TYR A 100 13.38 -12.63 -5.85
N ASP A 101 12.97 -13.84 -5.43
CA ASP A 101 13.83 -14.81 -4.72
C ASP A 101 15.04 -15.25 -5.56
N LYS A 102 14.93 -15.17 -6.89
CA LYS A 102 16.03 -15.47 -7.83
C LYS A 102 17.02 -14.33 -8.05
N GLN A 103 16.83 -13.16 -7.43
CA GLN A 103 17.86 -12.14 -7.38
C GLN A 103 18.44 -12.08 -5.96
N PRO A 104 19.42 -12.95 -5.65
CA PRO A 104 20.23 -12.74 -4.47
C PRO A 104 20.90 -11.37 -4.62
N TYR A 105 20.62 -10.48 -3.67
CA TYR A 105 21.49 -9.35 -3.38
C TYR A 105 22.88 -9.91 -3.04
N ALA A 106 23.71 -10.11 -4.06
CA ALA A 106 25.11 -9.76 -3.93
C ALA A 106 25.13 -8.23 -3.92
N ILE A 107 25.36 -7.62 -2.75
CA ILE A 107 26.60 -6.92 -2.37
C ILE A 107 26.52 -6.66 -0.86
#